data_AF-A0A9D1FIA8-F1
#
_entry.id   AF-A0A9D1FIA8-F1
#
_cell.length_a   1.000
_cell.length_b   1.000
_cell.length_c   1.000
_cell.angle_alpha   90.00
_cell.angle_beta   90.00
_cell.angle_gamma   90.00
#
_symmetry.space_group_name_H-M   'P 1'
#
loop_
_entity.id
_entity.type
_entity.pdbx_description
1 polymer ?
#
loop_
_entity_poly.entity_id
_entity_poly.type
_entity_poly.pdbx_seq_one_letter_code
_entity_poly.pdbx_strand_id
1 'polypeptide(L)'
;MDNKVNITVCLGSSCYARGNEEHLNFIEDYIEKYNLDAKVDIAGSRCEGKCALGPNITINGKLYSGVTQEQLKEILDKIRG
;
A
#
# COMPACT_ATOMS: atom_id res chain seq x y z
N MET A 1 10.42 17.36 -9.28
CA MET A 1 10.81 16.19 -8.49
C MET A 1 9.62 15.26 -8.43
N ASP A 2 9.80 14.08 -9.00
CA ASP A 2 8.98 12.87 -9.05
C ASP A 2 7.59 12.92 -8.40
N ASN A 3 6.54 13.05 -9.22
CA ASN A 3 5.13 12.89 -8.83
C ASN A 3 4.77 11.41 -8.58
N LYS A 4 5.68 10.63 -7.98
CA LYS A 4 5.44 9.23 -7.68
C LYS A 4 4.55 9.11 -6.44
N VAL A 5 3.56 8.25 -6.51
CA VAL A 5 2.74 7.92 -5.35
C VAL A 5 3.51 6.94 -4.48
N ASN A 6 3.86 7.38 -3.27
CA ASN A 6 4.54 6.53 -2.30
C ASN A 6 3.50 5.73 -1.50
N ILE A 7 3.53 4.41 -1.63
CA ILE A 7 2.67 3.47 -0.89
C ILE A 7 3.57 2.71 0.08
N THR A 8 3.43 3.00 1.37
CA THR A 8 4.18 2.33 2.43
C THR A 8 3.28 1.34 3.15
N VAL A 9 3.55 0.05 3.00
CA VAL A 9 2.78 -1.03 3.65
C VAL A 9 3.44 -1.39 4.97
N CYS A 10 2.65 -1.53 6.05
CA CYS A 10 3.17 -2.02 7.33
C CYS A 10 3.45 -3.54 7.24
N LEU A 11 4.72 -3.92 7.26
CA LEU A 11 5.19 -5.31 7.25
C LEU A 11 5.32 -5.91 8.66
N GLY A 12 4.75 -5.26 9.68
CA GLY A 12 4.68 -5.84 11.03
C GLY A 12 3.85 -7.12 11.01
N SER A 13 4.31 -8.17 11.68
CA SER A 13 3.67 -9.50 11.70
C SER A 13 2.16 -9.46 11.99
N SER A 14 1.71 -8.57 12.87
CA SER A 14 0.28 -8.37 13.15
C SER A 14 -0.50 -7.75 11.99
N CYS A 15 0.07 -6.79 11.25
CA CYS A 15 -0.60 -6.21 10.08
C CYS A 15 -0.52 -7.16 8.88
N TYR A 16 0.62 -7.83 8.71
CA TYR A 16 0.85 -8.82 7.67
C TYR A 16 -0.18 -9.95 7.73
N ALA A 17 -0.34 -10.57 8.91
CA ALA A 17 -1.34 -11.63 9.15
C ALA A 17 -2.80 -11.17 9.07
N ARG A 18 -3.06 -9.86 9.09
CA ARG A 18 -4.41 -9.26 8.97
C ARG A 18 -4.81 -8.95 7.53
N GLY A 19 -3.94 -9.23 6.54
CA GLY A 19 -4.24 -9.01 5.13
C GLY A 19 -3.27 -8.06 4.42
N ASN A 20 -2.26 -7.48 5.11
CA ASN A 20 -1.23 -6.70 4.40
C ASN A 20 -0.39 -7.55 3.45
N GLU A 21 -0.30 -8.87 3.66
CA GLU A 21 0.29 -9.80 2.69
C GLU A 21 -0.45 -9.72 1.35
N GLU A 22 -1.78 -9.89 1.38
CA GLU A 22 -2.61 -9.86 0.17
C GLU A 22 -2.57 -8.47 -0.49
N HIS A 23 -2.56 -7.40 0.31
CA HIS A 23 -2.41 -6.04 -0.22
C HIS A 23 -1.08 -5.82 -0.92
N LEU A 24 0.02 -6.29 -0.34
CA LEU A 24 1.35 -6.15 -0.93
C LEU A 24 1.41 -6.86 -2.29
N ASN A 25 1.00 -8.14 -2.31
CA ASN A 25 1.00 -8.94 -3.53
C ASN A 25 0.09 -8.33 -4.61
N PHE A 26 -1.10 -7.86 -4.23
CA PHE A 26 -2.00 -7.17 -5.16
C PHE A 26 -1.40 -5.89 -5.75
N ILE A 27 -0.72 -5.08 -4.93
CA ILE A 27 -0.05 -3.86 -5.42
C ILE A 27 1.09 -4.24 -6.37
N GLU A 28 1.94 -5.19 -6.00
CA GLU A 28 3.07 -5.63 -6.82
C GLU A 28 2.62 -6.16 -8.18
N ASP A 29 1.64 -7.08 -8.22
CA ASP A 29 1.05 -7.60 -9.47
C ASP A 29 0.47 -6.47 -10.32
N TYR A 30 -0.24 -5.52 -9.69
CA TYR A 30 -0.84 -4.40 -10.41
C TYR A 30 0.23 -3.46 -10.99
N ILE A 31 1.28 -3.14 -10.24
CA ILE A 31 2.39 -2.31 -10.70
C ILE A 31 3.09 -2.97 -11.89
N GLU A 32 3.38 -4.26 -11.81
CA GLU A 32 4.03 -5.01 -12.89
C GLU A 32 3.15 -5.07 -14.14
N LYS A 33 1.88 -5.45 -13.97
CA LYS A 33 0.89 -5.58 -15.05
C LYS A 33 0.66 -4.29 -15.84
N TYR A 34 0.69 -3.15 -15.15
CA TYR A 34 0.46 -1.84 -15.78
C TYR A 34 1.75 -1.02 -15.95
N ASN A 35 2.92 -1.60 -15.63
CA ASN A 35 4.23 -0.93 -15.69
C ASN A 35 4.22 0.43 -14.95
N LEU A 36 3.64 0.46 -13.76
CA LEU A 36 3.49 1.67 -12.94
C LEU A 36 4.70 1.95 -12.05
N ASP A 37 5.81 1.23 -12.18
CA ASP A 37 7.04 1.42 -11.38
C ASP A 37 7.61 2.86 -11.49
N ALA A 38 7.42 3.49 -12.64
CA ALA A 38 7.76 4.88 -12.85
C ALA A 38 6.83 5.88 -12.15
N LYS A 39 5.63 5.45 -11.71
CA LYS A 39 4.58 6.28 -11.10
C LYS A 39 4.27 5.93 -9.64
N VAL A 40 4.54 4.71 -9.21
CA VAL A 40 4.23 4.18 -7.88
C VAL A 40 5.52 3.68 -7.26
N ASP A 41 5.77 4.10 -6.02
CA ASP A 41 6.87 3.60 -5.22
C ASP A 41 6.29 2.82 -4.04
N ILE A 42 6.62 1.53 -3.95
CA ILE A 42 6.16 0.67 -2.86
C ILE A 42 7.27 0.48 -1.83
N ALA A 43 6.97 0.78 -0.57
CA ALA A 43 7.92 0.69 0.52
C ALA A 43 7.36 -0.15 1.67
N GLY A 44 8.22 -0.91 2.34
CA GLY A 44 7.89 -1.60 3.58
C GLY A 44 8.19 -0.72 4.79
N SER A 45 7.23 -0.54 5.71
CA SER A 45 7.46 0.07 7.03
C SER A 45 7.29 -0.95 8.16
N ARG A 46 7.86 -0.64 9.31
CA ARG A 46 7.63 -1.38 10.56
C ARG A 46 6.48 -0.76 11.37
N CYS A 47 6.00 -1.48 12.38
CA CYS A 47 4.82 -1.05 13.16
C CYS A 47 5.05 0.33 13.80
N GLU A 48 4.19 1.28 13.48
CA GLU A 48 4.12 2.61 14.09
C GLU A 48 3.32 2.63 15.41
N GLY A 49 3.21 1.48 16.09
CA GLY A 49 2.43 1.35 17.32
C GLY A 49 0.89 1.35 17.13
N LYS A 50 0.39 1.47 15.90
CA LYS A 50 -1.05 1.46 15.57
C LYS A 50 -1.56 0.11 15.06
N CYS A 51 -0.86 -0.97 15.39
CA CYS A 51 -1.18 -2.33 14.95
C CYS A 51 -2.63 -2.78 15.34
N ALA A 52 -3.24 -2.17 16.36
CA ALA A 52 -4.63 -2.43 16.76
C ALA A 52 -5.68 -2.08 15.68
N LEU A 53 -5.42 -1.06 14.86
CA LEU A 53 -6.30 -0.60 13.77
C LEU A 53 -5.87 -1.13 12.40
N GLY A 54 -4.92 -2.07 12.37
CA GLY A 54 -4.41 -2.65 11.14
C GLY A 54 -5.44 -3.53 10.41
N PRO A 55 -5.29 -3.74 9.09
CA PRO A 55 -4.12 -3.41 8.24
C PRO A 55 -3.90 -1.91 8.05
N ASN A 56 -2.63 -1.47 8.14
CA ASN A 56 -2.23 -0.07 8.01
C ASN A 56 -1.35 0.11 6.76
N ILE A 57 -1.68 1.11 5.96
CA ILE A 57 -0.94 1.50 4.75
C ILE A 57 -0.84 3.02 4.74
N THR A 58 0.34 3.56 4.50
CA THR A 58 0.57 5.00 4.36
C THR A 58 0.70 5.34 2.89
N ILE A 59 -0.08 6.29 2.39
CA ILE A 59 -0.07 6.69 0.98
C ILE A 59 0.24 8.18 0.92
N ASN A 60 1.34 8.56 0.27
CA ASN A 60 1.83 9.94 0.21
C ASN A 60 1.93 10.61 1.60
N GLY A 61 2.39 9.85 2.61
CA GLY A 61 2.53 10.33 3.99
C GLY A 61 1.23 10.37 4.80
N LYS A 62 0.08 10.01 4.20
CA LYS A 62 -1.20 9.89 4.93
C LYS A 62 -1.44 8.43 5.33
N LEU A 63 -1.59 8.19 6.64
CA LEU A 63 -1.91 6.87 7.17
C LEU A 63 -3.37 6.52 6.90
N TYR A 64 -3.59 5.35 6.31
CA TYR A 64 -4.88 4.71 6.14
C TYR A 64 -4.90 3.44 6.98
N SER A 65 -5.89 3.34 7.87
CA SER A 65 -6.10 2.19 8.76
C SER A 65 -7.33 1.42 8.30
N GLY A 66 -7.30 0.09 8.40
CA GLY A 66 -8.37 -0.79 7.95
C GLY A 66 -8.57 -0.75 6.43
N VAL A 67 -7.47 -0.59 5.68
CA VAL A 67 -7.54 -0.53 4.21
C VAL A 67 -8.07 -1.83 3.65
N THR A 68 -8.98 -1.75 2.69
CA THR A 68 -9.50 -2.91 1.96
C THR A 68 -8.89 -3.01 0.57
N GLN A 69 -8.94 -4.20 -0.04
CA GLN A 69 -8.42 -4.41 -1.40
C GLN A 69 -9.12 -3.49 -2.43
N GLU A 70 -10.42 -3.21 -2.23
CA GLU A 70 -11.20 -2.32 -3.08
C GLU A 70 -10.66 -0.88 -3.05
N GLN A 71 -10.41 -0.34 -1.85
CA GLN A 71 -9.84 1.00 -1.69
C GLN A 71 -8.45 1.09 -2.33
N LEU A 72 -7.64 0.05 -2.17
CA LEU A 72 -6.32 -0.02 -2.74
C LEU A 72 -6.36 -0.03 -4.27
N LYS A 73 -7.29 -0.81 -4.84
CA LYS A 73 -7.56 -0.85 -6.28
C LYS A 73 -8.01 0.50 -6.82
N GLU A 74 -8.91 1.20 -6.14
CA GLU A 74 -9.33 2.56 -6.53
C GLU A 74 -8.16 3.55 -6.54
N ILE A 75 -7.27 3.45 -5.55
CA ILE A 75 -6.08 4.30 -5.48
C ILE A 75 -5.14 4.01 -6.65
N LEU A 76 -4.88 2.73 -6.94
CA LEU A 76 -4.03 2.31 -8.05
C LEU A 76 -4.61 2.71 -9.41
N ASP A 77 -5.93 2.59 -9.59
CA ASP A 77 -6.60 2.99 -10.84
C ASP A 77 -6.53 4.51 -11.06
N LYS A 78 -6.61 5.32 -9.99
CA LYS A 78 -6.37 6.78 -10.06
C LYS A 78 -4.95 7.17 -10.47
N ILE A 79 -3.96 6.31 -10.28
CA ILE A 79 -2.55 6.58 -10.65
C ILE A 79 -2.30 6.24 -12.12
N ARG A 80 -3.02 5.24 -12.62
CA ARG A 80 -3.01 4.86 -14.04
C ARG A 80 -3.69 5.92 -14.91
N GLY A 81 -4.85 6.42 -14.46
CA GLY A 81 -5.73 7.33 -15.19
C GLY A 81 -5.17 8.73 -15.45
#